data_AF-A0A930X9P3-F1
#
_entry.id   AF-A0A930X9P3-F1
#
_cell.length_a   1.000
_cell.length_b   1.000
_cell.length_c   1.000
_cell.angle_alpha   90.00
_cell.angle_beta   90.00
_cell.angle_gamma   90.00
#
_symmetry.space_group_name_H-M   'P 1'
#
loop_
_entity.id
_entity.type
_entity.pdbx_description
1 polymer ?
#
loop_
_entity_poly.entity_id
_entity_poly.type
_entity_poly.pdbx_seq_one_letter_code
_entity_poly.pdbx_strand_id
1 'polypeptide(L)'
;MSAFTRSSHWLCLLFLSPLYLSGCPASTSMGPIPVSSLLPVSTATPAPVTLAAPTATPVLSATPGPEPQSTATVTPVPIPTPTPVSTATPEPMPTPAPIATPMSLDTPVPTPTATPEPTPTPSAAASEAPLAVNKAFHASGQTLRPDETEAELLARGVPSVVSGSTRFFIGYQQVSANNQNPVLVRFDQGVQTWMRSDYETSGDDSRGYGLLWDGTDDLYAVFSSTGTQGDSSQDFRRFAQQGWLKSYGAGGGPKVAVLARIDPASGDVTAASFVSARLSNGNSNSLQVTDLALQSNTLTVSAKAWFSPRNPDTTPMRCSGSSPFASILDFSLDLRQVLQASAENCSPE
;
A
#
# COMPACT_ATOMS: atom_id res chain seq x y z
N MET A 1 -62.30 -19.59 -12.61
CA MET A 1 -63.04 -19.69 -13.89
C MET A 1 -62.20 -18.95 -14.92
N SER A 2 -61.29 -19.67 -15.60
CA SER A 2 -61.37 -20.04 -17.04
C SER A 2 -60.90 -18.87 -17.93
N ALA A 3 -59.65 -18.83 -18.44
CA ALA A 3 -58.99 -19.64 -19.50
C ALA A 3 -59.47 -19.34 -20.94
N PHE A 4 -58.55 -18.88 -21.82
CA PHE A 4 -58.41 -19.14 -23.28
C PHE A 4 -57.16 -18.35 -23.82
N THR A 5 -55.96 -18.90 -24.04
CA THR A 5 -55.33 -19.66 -25.17
C THR A 5 -55.09 -18.97 -26.54
N ARG A 6 -53.81 -18.88 -26.94
CA ARG A 6 -53.14 -19.09 -28.27
C ARG A 6 -51.63 -18.79 -28.09
N SER A 7 -50.61 -19.64 -28.28
CA SER A 7 -50.13 -20.59 -29.33
C SER A 7 -49.44 -19.96 -30.56
N SER A 8 -48.10 -20.14 -30.66
CA SER A 8 -47.28 -20.54 -31.85
C SER A 8 -45.78 -20.29 -31.57
N HIS A 9 -44.95 -21.33 -31.37
CA HIS A 9 -44.12 -22.05 -32.37
C HIS A 9 -43.03 -21.21 -33.04
N TRP A 10 -41.77 -21.36 -32.61
CA TRP A 10 -40.58 -21.09 -33.45
C TRP A 10 -39.59 -22.26 -33.38
N LEU A 11 -39.06 -22.55 -34.57
CA LEU A 11 -38.52 -23.81 -35.06
C LEU A 11 -37.00 -23.91 -34.82
N CYS A 12 -36.54 -25.11 -34.51
CA CYS A 12 -35.14 -25.50 -34.39
C CYS A 12 -34.55 -25.79 -35.79
N LEU A 13 -33.38 -25.23 -36.12
CA LEU A 13 -32.61 -25.58 -37.32
C LEU A 13 -31.11 -25.60 -36.96
N LEU A 14 -30.59 -26.82 -36.79
CA LEU A 14 -29.17 -27.15 -36.63
C LEU A 14 -28.61 -27.52 -38.01
N PHE A 15 -27.57 -26.80 -38.46
CA PHE A 15 -26.80 -27.15 -39.66
C PHE A 15 -25.64 -28.09 -39.29
N LEU A 16 -25.60 -29.26 -39.93
CA LEU A 16 -24.45 -30.16 -39.96
C LEU A 16 -23.41 -29.70 -41.00
N SER A 17 -22.13 -29.91 -40.72
CA SER A 17 -21.04 -29.90 -41.71
C SER A 17 -20.11 -31.09 -41.45
N PRO A 18 -19.64 -31.83 -42.48
CA PRO A 18 -18.74 -32.96 -42.32
C PRO A 18 -17.27 -32.57 -42.60
N LEU A 19 -16.33 -33.12 -41.82
CA LEU A 19 -14.91 -33.12 -42.15
C LEU A 19 -14.47 -34.51 -42.61
N TYR A 20 -13.77 -34.54 -43.75
CA TYR A 20 -13.16 -35.71 -44.39
C TYR A 20 -11.83 -36.08 -43.73
N LEU A 21 -11.59 -37.38 -43.61
CA LEU A 21 -10.34 -38.01 -43.16
C LEU A 21 -9.45 -38.38 -44.36
N SER A 22 -8.15 -38.10 -44.25
CA SER A 22 -7.05 -38.68 -45.03
C SER A 22 -5.81 -38.54 -44.13
N GLY A 23 -4.88 -39.45 -43.89
CA GLY A 23 -4.57 -40.80 -44.36
C GLY A 23 -3.10 -40.99 -43.94
N CYS A 24 -2.80 -41.90 -43.01
CA CYS A 24 -1.43 -42.19 -42.55
C CYS A 24 -1.00 -43.59 -43.03
N PRO A 25 0.25 -43.79 -43.48
CA PRO A 25 0.81 -45.13 -43.68
C PRO A 25 1.48 -45.69 -42.41
N ALA A 26 1.39 -47.01 -42.28
CA ALA A 26 2.05 -47.91 -41.30
C ALA A 26 3.58 -48.01 -41.54
N SER A 27 4.46 -48.68 -40.77
CA SER A 27 4.37 -49.88 -39.94
C SER A 27 5.72 -50.11 -39.19
N THR A 28 5.75 -51.16 -38.35
CA THR A 28 6.85 -51.87 -37.62
C THR A 28 7.15 -51.41 -36.18
N SER A 29 7.29 -52.26 -35.14
CA SER A 29 7.47 -53.72 -35.00
C SER A 29 7.01 -54.20 -33.61
N MET A 30 6.67 -55.49 -33.48
CA MET A 30 6.04 -56.18 -32.35
C MET A 30 6.92 -56.44 -31.11
N GLY A 31 6.25 -56.58 -29.96
CA GLY A 31 6.62 -57.46 -28.84
C GLY A 31 5.39 -57.74 -27.95
N PRO A 32 5.05 -59.00 -27.61
CA PRO A 32 3.78 -59.34 -26.95
C PRO A 32 3.89 -59.30 -25.42
N ILE A 33 2.87 -58.78 -24.75
CA ILE A 33 2.69 -58.85 -23.28
C ILE A 33 1.43 -59.69 -23.00
N PRO A 34 1.45 -60.63 -22.04
CA PRO A 34 0.38 -61.60 -21.85
C PRO A 34 -0.86 -60.99 -21.21
N VAL A 35 -2.01 -61.49 -21.65
CA VAL A 35 -3.35 -61.10 -21.20
C VAL A 35 -3.66 -61.85 -19.90
N SER A 36 -3.74 -61.14 -18.76
CA SER A 36 -4.19 -61.71 -17.49
C SER A 36 -5.64 -61.34 -17.20
N SER A 37 -6.43 -62.41 -17.16
CA SER A 37 -7.80 -62.59 -16.71
C SER A 37 -8.27 -61.66 -15.60
N LEU A 38 -9.43 -61.03 -15.82
CA LEU A 38 -10.22 -60.33 -14.81
C LEU A 38 -10.83 -61.34 -13.82
N LEU A 39 -10.57 -61.16 -12.53
CA LEU A 39 -11.36 -61.75 -11.44
C LEU A 39 -12.12 -60.63 -10.72
N PRO A 40 -13.35 -60.89 -10.23
CA PRO A 40 -14.15 -59.87 -9.57
C PRO A 40 -13.59 -59.51 -8.19
N VAL A 41 -13.38 -58.21 -7.94
CA VAL A 41 -13.02 -57.68 -6.62
C VAL A 41 -14.24 -57.77 -5.71
N SER A 42 -14.12 -58.60 -4.69
CA SER A 42 -15.10 -58.73 -3.60
C SER A 42 -15.10 -57.47 -2.75
N THR A 43 -16.25 -56.79 -2.67
CA THR A 43 -16.48 -55.64 -1.79
C THR A 43 -16.65 -56.11 -0.35
N ALA A 44 -15.57 -56.08 0.43
CA ALA A 44 -15.66 -56.23 1.88
C ALA A 44 -16.07 -54.89 2.51
N THR A 45 -17.28 -54.86 3.07
CA THR A 45 -17.77 -53.82 3.98
C THR A 45 -16.81 -53.69 5.17
N PRO A 46 -16.24 -52.52 5.47
CA PRO A 46 -15.41 -52.37 6.67
C PRO A 46 -16.27 -52.49 7.93
N ALA A 47 -15.82 -53.32 8.86
CA ALA A 47 -16.41 -53.44 10.20
C ALA A 47 -16.23 -52.11 10.98
N PRO A 48 -17.16 -51.72 11.86
CA PRO A 48 -17.02 -50.53 12.67
C PRO A 48 -15.84 -50.69 13.62
N VAL A 49 -14.89 -49.75 13.53
CA VAL A 49 -13.75 -49.69 14.44
C VAL A 49 -14.24 -49.13 15.77
N THR A 50 -14.34 -49.98 16.80
CA THR A 50 -14.58 -49.55 18.17
C THR A 50 -13.35 -48.80 18.67
N LEU A 51 -13.50 -47.49 18.87
CA LEU A 51 -12.48 -46.62 19.45
C LEU A 51 -12.22 -47.05 20.90
N ALA A 52 -11.00 -47.48 21.21
CA ALA A 52 -10.59 -47.78 22.56
C ALA A 52 -10.65 -46.51 23.44
N ALA A 53 -11.28 -46.63 24.60
CA ALA A 53 -11.38 -45.56 25.58
C ALA A 53 -9.97 -45.12 26.05
N PRO A 54 -9.71 -43.81 26.22
CA PRO A 54 -8.41 -43.34 26.68
C PRO A 54 -8.14 -43.85 28.09
N THR A 55 -7.02 -44.54 28.27
CA THR A 55 -6.51 -44.95 29.58
C THR A 55 -6.15 -43.70 30.37
N ALA A 56 -6.80 -43.50 31.52
CA ALA A 56 -6.51 -42.39 32.42
C ALA A 56 -5.04 -42.44 32.87
N THR A 57 -4.29 -41.39 32.55
CA THR A 57 -2.94 -41.17 33.04
C THR A 57 -3.01 -40.93 34.57
N PRO A 58 -2.20 -41.60 35.40
CA PRO A 58 -2.20 -41.35 36.84
C PRO A 58 -1.76 -39.91 37.10
N VAL A 59 -2.65 -39.13 37.73
CA VAL A 59 -2.36 -37.78 38.18
C VAL A 59 -1.38 -37.88 39.34
N LEU A 60 -0.15 -37.41 39.13
CA LEU A 60 0.81 -37.26 40.22
C LEU A 60 0.27 -36.21 41.20
N SER A 61 0.01 -36.65 42.42
CA SER A 61 -0.39 -35.81 43.55
C SER A 61 0.75 -34.85 43.87
N ALA A 62 0.62 -33.58 43.48
CA ALA A 62 1.52 -32.53 43.91
C ALA A 62 1.35 -32.29 45.40
N THR A 63 2.43 -32.47 46.16
CA THR A 63 2.55 -32.05 47.56
C THR A 63 2.20 -30.56 47.67
N PRO A 64 1.39 -30.12 48.67
CA PRO A 64 1.14 -28.70 48.88
C PRO A 64 2.47 -27.99 49.17
N GLY A 65 2.90 -27.12 48.25
CA GLY A 65 4.01 -26.20 48.49
C GLY A 65 3.61 -25.21 49.59
N PRO A 66 4.58 -24.68 50.37
CA PRO A 66 4.29 -23.75 51.44
C PRO A 66 3.53 -22.53 50.90
N GLU A 67 2.43 -22.21 51.58
CA GLU A 67 1.57 -21.07 51.32
C GLU A 67 2.41 -19.77 51.24
N PRO A 68 2.28 -18.96 50.17
CA PRO A 68 3.04 -17.72 50.08
C PRO A 68 2.61 -16.78 51.19
N GLN A 69 3.51 -16.57 52.15
CA GLN A 69 3.34 -15.62 53.24
C GLN A 69 3.14 -14.22 52.63
N SER A 70 2.02 -13.58 52.96
CA SER A 70 1.66 -12.25 52.46
C SER A 70 2.76 -11.23 52.80
N THR A 71 3.56 -10.86 51.82
CA THR A 71 4.54 -9.78 51.96
C THR A 71 3.78 -8.48 52.15
N ALA A 72 3.99 -7.80 53.28
CA ALA A 72 3.39 -6.50 53.54
C ALA A 72 3.78 -5.52 52.42
N THR A 73 2.79 -5.02 51.70
CA THR A 73 2.96 -3.99 50.68
C THR A 73 3.54 -2.74 51.34
N VAL A 74 4.80 -2.42 51.03
CA VAL A 74 5.42 -1.17 51.48
C VAL A 74 4.73 -0.03 50.72
N THR A 75 3.91 0.74 51.42
CA THR A 75 3.35 1.98 50.88
C THR A 75 4.51 2.90 50.50
N PRO A 76 4.65 3.33 49.23
CA PRO A 76 5.74 4.21 48.84
C PRO A 76 5.59 5.53 49.58
N VAL A 77 6.67 5.94 50.27
CA VAL A 77 6.76 7.28 50.85
C VAL A 77 6.68 8.29 49.70
N PRO A 78 5.81 9.32 49.76
CA PRO A 78 5.72 10.31 48.71
C PRO A 78 7.09 10.98 48.52
N ILE A 79 7.62 10.90 47.30
CA ILE A 79 8.82 11.63 46.89
C ILE A 79 8.45 13.13 46.92
N PRO A 80 9.25 13.99 47.56
CA PRO A 80 8.99 15.42 47.55
C PRO A 80 8.99 15.93 46.11
N THR A 81 7.89 16.55 45.71
CA THR A 81 7.76 17.24 44.42
C THR A 81 8.87 18.29 44.32
N PRO A 82 9.68 18.31 43.24
CA PRO A 82 10.73 19.32 43.10
C PRO A 82 10.09 20.72 43.09
N THR A 83 10.55 21.57 44.00
CA THR A 83 10.19 22.99 44.03
C THR A 83 10.61 23.62 42.71
N PRO A 84 9.72 24.32 41.99
CA PRO A 84 10.07 24.96 40.72
C PRO A 84 11.20 25.98 40.96
N VAL A 85 12.32 25.77 40.28
CA VAL A 85 13.43 26.73 40.25
C VAL A 85 12.95 27.93 39.45
N SER A 86 12.96 29.11 40.07
CA SER A 86 12.63 30.38 39.41
C SER A 86 13.47 30.55 38.16
N THR A 87 12.83 30.48 37.00
CA THR A 87 13.46 30.70 35.71
C THR A 87 13.89 32.16 35.64
N ALA A 88 15.19 32.41 35.44
CA ALA A 88 15.70 33.77 35.32
C ALA A 88 15.02 34.47 34.13
N THR A 89 14.42 35.63 34.41
CA THR A 89 13.85 36.51 33.38
C THR A 89 14.94 36.82 32.35
N PRO A 90 14.69 36.60 31.04
CA PRO A 90 15.68 36.92 30.01
C PRO A 90 16.00 38.42 30.05
N GLU A 91 17.28 38.73 30.01
CA GLU A 91 17.79 40.10 29.96
C GLU A 91 17.30 40.78 28.67
N PRO A 92 16.88 42.05 28.70
CA PRO A 92 16.37 42.74 27.53
C PRO A 92 17.41 42.77 26.41
N MET A 93 17.00 42.28 25.24
CA MET A 93 17.78 42.31 24.01
C MET A 93 18.18 43.77 23.68
N PRO A 94 19.46 44.05 23.33
CA PRO A 94 19.89 45.40 23.05
C PRO A 94 19.13 45.98 21.85
N THR A 95 18.57 47.18 22.04
CA THR A 95 17.92 47.96 20.99
C THR A 95 18.93 48.22 19.86
N PRO A 96 18.63 47.86 18.59
CA PRO A 96 19.52 48.11 17.48
C PRO A 96 19.76 49.62 17.32
N ALA A 97 21.02 50.00 17.11
CA ALA A 97 21.42 51.37 16.84
C ALA A 97 20.75 51.90 15.55
N PRO A 98 20.45 53.20 15.46
CA PRO A 98 19.82 53.78 14.28
C PRO A 98 20.73 53.60 13.05
N ILE A 99 20.21 52.89 12.04
CA ILE A 99 20.83 52.77 10.72
C ILE A 99 20.82 54.15 10.06
N ALA A 100 21.98 54.57 9.58
CA ALA A 100 22.16 55.83 8.87
C ALA A 100 21.16 55.93 7.70
N THR A 101 20.42 57.02 7.68
CA THR A 101 19.46 57.37 6.64
C THR A 101 20.18 57.36 5.28
N PRO A 102 19.74 56.56 4.30
CA PRO A 102 20.40 56.53 3.00
C PRO A 102 20.29 57.91 2.35
N MET A 103 21.45 58.46 1.98
CA MET A 103 21.57 59.66 1.16
C MET A 103 20.87 59.40 -0.18
N SER A 104 19.97 60.30 -0.56
CA SER A 104 19.16 60.19 -1.78
C SER A 104 20.04 59.93 -2.99
N LEU A 105 19.92 58.74 -3.56
CA LEU A 105 20.55 58.37 -4.81
C LEU A 105 19.73 58.94 -5.96
N ASP A 106 20.39 59.66 -6.87
CA ASP A 106 19.76 60.29 -8.03
C ASP A 106 18.91 59.29 -8.81
N THR A 107 17.65 59.67 -9.00
CA THR A 107 16.63 58.91 -9.73
C THR A 107 17.14 58.64 -11.17
N PRO A 108 17.38 57.39 -11.59
CA PRO A 108 17.78 57.12 -12.96
C PRO A 108 16.62 57.43 -13.91
N VAL A 109 16.93 58.16 -14.98
CA VAL A 109 16.02 58.42 -16.10
C VAL A 109 15.51 57.09 -16.64
N PRO A 110 14.18 56.91 -16.85
CA PRO A 110 13.65 55.66 -17.37
C PRO A 110 14.22 55.41 -18.77
N THR A 111 15.03 54.37 -18.88
CA THR A 111 15.47 53.83 -20.16
C THR A 111 14.25 53.18 -20.81
N PRO A 112 13.98 53.39 -22.12
CA PRO A 112 12.81 52.82 -22.77
C PRO A 112 12.79 51.31 -22.56
N THR A 113 11.74 50.83 -21.90
CA THR A 113 11.52 49.42 -21.63
C THR A 113 11.35 48.71 -22.96
N ALA A 114 12.30 47.85 -23.32
CA ALA A 114 12.13 46.96 -24.46
C ALA A 114 10.81 46.18 -24.27
N THR A 115 9.97 46.20 -25.29
CA THR A 115 8.78 45.36 -25.38
C THR A 115 9.16 43.94 -24.96
N PRO A 116 8.44 43.30 -24.02
CA PRO A 116 8.77 41.95 -23.61
C PRO A 116 8.80 41.06 -24.84
N GLU A 117 9.96 40.45 -25.08
CA GLU A 117 10.09 39.35 -26.03
C GLU A 117 9.00 38.32 -25.67
N PRO A 118 8.24 37.80 -26.65
CA PRO A 118 7.18 36.85 -26.37
C PRO A 118 7.75 35.75 -25.48
N THR A 119 7.15 35.57 -24.31
CA THR A 119 7.49 34.47 -23.41
C THR A 119 7.51 33.20 -24.26
N PRO A 120 8.64 32.48 -24.35
CA PRO A 120 8.71 31.29 -25.16
C PRO A 120 7.56 30.39 -24.71
N THR A 121 6.69 30.03 -25.64
CA THR A 121 5.71 28.97 -25.43
C THR A 121 6.48 27.81 -24.81
N PRO A 122 6.03 27.23 -23.67
CA PRO A 122 6.77 26.17 -23.01
C PRO A 122 7.11 25.11 -24.06
N SER A 123 8.39 25.05 -24.41
CA SER A 123 8.92 23.97 -25.21
C SER A 123 8.57 22.74 -24.43
N ALA A 124 7.82 21.82 -25.05
CA ALA A 124 7.51 20.52 -24.48
C ALA A 124 8.77 20.03 -23.78
N ALA A 125 8.71 19.94 -22.44
CA ALA A 125 9.81 19.47 -21.64
C ALA A 125 10.29 18.19 -22.33
N ALA A 126 11.56 18.18 -22.75
CA ALA A 126 12.15 16.98 -23.27
C ALA A 126 11.85 15.91 -22.21
N SER A 127 11.05 14.93 -22.59
CA SER A 127 10.68 13.81 -21.75
C SER A 127 11.98 13.11 -21.38
N GLU A 128 12.57 13.49 -20.25
CA GLU A 128 13.70 12.75 -19.70
C GLU A 128 13.27 11.29 -19.60
N ALA A 129 14.06 10.40 -20.17
CA ALA A 129 13.78 8.98 -20.09
C ALA A 129 13.70 8.60 -18.60
N PRO A 130 12.71 7.80 -18.18
CA PRO A 130 12.60 7.38 -16.79
C PRO A 130 13.90 6.68 -16.37
N LEU A 131 14.32 6.92 -15.12
CA LEU A 131 15.42 6.17 -14.53
C LEU A 131 15.10 4.67 -14.64
N ALA A 132 16.12 3.82 -14.76
CA ALA A 132 15.92 2.37 -14.80
C ALA A 132 15.36 1.91 -13.44
N VAL A 133 14.03 1.82 -13.34
CA VAL A 133 13.32 1.54 -12.08
C VAL A 133 12.56 0.22 -12.18
N ASN A 134 12.66 -0.56 -11.11
CA ASN A 134 11.85 -1.76 -10.93
C ASN A 134 10.60 -1.39 -10.14
N LYS A 135 9.43 -1.83 -10.61
CA LYS A 135 8.15 -1.58 -9.95
C LYS A 135 7.26 -2.80 -9.96
N ALA A 136 6.43 -2.93 -8.93
CA ALA A 136 5.47 -4.03 -8.81
C ALA A 136 4.20 -3.58 -8.09
N PHE A 137 3.05 -3.97 -8.62
CA PHE A 137 1.74 -3.64 -8.08
C PHE A 137 0.86 -4.87 -7.99
N HIS A 138 -0.01 -4.91 -6.98
CA HIS A 138 -1.14 -5.82 -6.90
C HIS A 138 -2.42 -5.06 -6.63
N ALA A 139 -3.54 -5.52 -7.20
CA ALA A 139 -4.82 -4.82 -7.11
C ALA A 139 -5.31 -4.62 -5.66
N SER A 140 -4.93 -5.52 -4.75
CA SER A 140 -5.43 -5.52 -3.36
C SER A 140 -4.37 -5.84 -2.29
N GLY A 141 -3.09 -5.89 -2.67
CA GLY A 141 -2.03 -6.50 -1.87
C GLY A 141 -2.18 -8.02 -1.74
N GLN A 142 -1.15 -8.67 -1.21
CA GLN A 142 -1.14 -10.11 -0.93
C GLN A 142 -0.75 -10.37 0.53
N THR A 143 -1.24 -11.48 1.10
CA THR A 143 -0.82 -11.89 2.45
C THR A 143 0.65 -12.29 2.48
N LEU A 144 1.34 -11.89 3.54
CA LEU A 144 2.73 -12.16 3.81
C LEU A 144 2.84 -12.70 5.23
N ARG A 145 3.57 -13.81 5.42
CA ARG A 145 3.83 -14.39 6.72
C ARG A 145 5.31 -14.30 7.10
N PRO A 146 5.65 -14.15 8.39
CA PRO A 146 7.03 -13.97 8.83
C PRO A 146 8.00 -15.13 8.55
N ASP A 147 7.47 -16.32 8.28
CA ASP A 147 8.22 -17.57 8.10
C ASP A 147 8.38 -17.99 6.63
N GLU A 148 7.84 -17.22 5.68
CA GLU A 148 7.95 -17.51 4.24
C GLU A 148 9.34 -17.16 3.70
N THR A 149 9.92 -18.07 2.93
CA THR A 149 11.17 -17.88 2.19
C THR A 149 10.95 -17.01 0.94
N GLU A 150 12.03 -16.43 0.41
CA GLU A 150 11.98 -15.66 -0.86
C GLU A 150 11.31 -16.48 -2.00
N ALA A 151 11.63 -17.77 -2.09
CA ALA A 151 11.09 -18.65 -3.12
C ALA A 151 9.58 -18.88 -2.99
N GLU A 152 9.07 -19.01 -1.77
CA GLU A 152 7.63 -19.17 -1.51
C GLU A 152 6.86 -17.89 -1.85
N LEU A 153 7.41 -16.73 -1.49
CA LEU A 153 6.82 -15.43 -1.83
C LEU A 153 6.76 -15.19 -3.34
N LEU A 154 7.81 -15.58 -4.07
CA LEU A 154 7.82 -15.53 -5.54
C LEU A 154 6.80 -16.49 -6.15
N ALA A 155 6.73 -17.73 -5.66
CA ALA A 155 5.78 -18.73 -6.16
C ALA A 155 4.32 -18.29 -5.99
N ARG A 156 4.04 -17.51 -4.94
CA ARG A 156 2.71 -16.93 -4.68
C ARG A 156 2.44 -15.65 -5.49
N GLY A 157 3.43 -15.10 -6.17
CA GLY A 157 3.30 -13.85 -6.92
C GLY A 157 3.13 -12.61 -6.03
N VAL A 158 3.75 -12.61 -4.84
CA VAL A 158 3.75 -11.43 -3.97
C VAL A 158 4.50 -10.30 -4.69
N PRO A 159 3.97 -9.06 -4.73
CA PRO A 159 4.62 -7.94 -5.41
C PRO A 159 6.03 -7.71 -4.88
N SER A 160 7.01 -7.69 -5.79
CA SER A 160 8.40 -7.47 -5.43
C SER A 160 9.17 -6.69 -6.47
N VAL A 161 10.20 -5.99 -5.98
CA VAL A 161 11.21 -5.32 -6.79
C VAL A 161 12.58 -5.88 -6.42
N VAL A 162 13.48 -5.98 -7.40
CA VAL A 162 14.80 -6.62 -7.23
C VAL A 162 15.87 -5.81 -7.94
N SER A 163 17.04 -5.69 -7.33
CA SER A 163 18.25 -5.14 -7.94
C SER A 163 19.45 -5.90 -7.40
N GLY A 164 20.27 -6.44 -8.31
CA GLY A 164 21.34 -7.36 -7.92
C GLY A 164 20.80 -8.56 -7.14
N SER A 165 21.32 -8.75 -5.93
CA SER A 165 20.91 -9.81 -5.00
C SER A 165 19.90 -9.37 -3.93
N THR A 166 19.45 -8.11 -3.96
CA THR A 166 18.52 -7.57 -2.98
C THR A 166 17.12 -7.53 -3.57
N ARG A 167 16.15 -8.05 -2.82
CA ARG A 167 14.73 -8.06 -3.20
C ARG A 167 13.88 -7.53 -2.05
N PHE A 168 12.89 -6.72 -2.38
CA PHE A 168 11.84 -6.29 -1.45
C PHE A 168 10.51 -6.90 -1.86
N PHE A 169 9.72 -7.37 -0.89
CA PHE A 169 8.32 -7.75 -1.10
C PHE A 169 7.40 -6.91 -0.24
N ILE A 170 6.25 -6.52 -0.80
CA ILE A 170 5.22 -5.79 -0.08
C ILE A 170 3.91 -6.59 -0.01
N GLY A 171 3.21 -6.45 1.10
CA GLY A 171 1.91 -7.07 1.29
C GLY A 171 1.27 -6.69 2.61
N TYR A 172 0.60 -7.66 3.25
CA TYR A 172 -0.01 -7.47 4.55
C TYR A 172 -0.01 -8.76 5.39
N GLN A 173 0.00 -8.62 6.70
CA GLN A 173 -0.25 -9.69 7.65
C GLN A 173 -1.73 -9.69 8.04
N GLN A 174 -2.35 -10.87 8.09
CA GLN A 174 -3.68 -11.04 8.69
C GLN A 174 -3.51 -11.15 10.22
N VAL A 175 -3.89 -10.12 10.96
CA VAL A 175 -3.71 -10.06 12.43
C VAL A 175 -4.91 -10.66 13.16
N SER A 176 -6.12 -10.38 12.68
CA SER A 176 -7.37 -10.98 13.18
C SER A 176 -8.34 -11.22 12.02
N ALA A 177 -9.59 -11.60 12.27
CA ALA A 177 -10.59 -11.71 11.20
C ALA A 177 -10.89 -10.36 10.50
N ASN A 178 -10.72 -9.25 11.23
CA ASN A 178 -11.08 -7.89 10.79
C ASN A 178 -9.93 -6.90 11.02
N ASN A 179 -8.68 -7.37 11.03
CA ASN A 179 -7.53 -6.49 11.11
C ASN A 179 -6.38 -7.01 10.26
N GLN A 180 -5.77 -6.09 9.50
CA GLN A 180 -4.68 -6.35 8.58
C GLN A 180 -3.63 -5.27 8.72
N ASN A 181 -2.37 -5.68 8.85
CA ASN A 181 -1.26 -4.75 8.97
C ASN A 181 -0.39 -4.82 7.72
N PRO A 182 0.02 -3.70 7.13
CA PRO A 182 0.92 -3.67 5.99
C PRO A 182 2.31 -4.23 6.37
N VAL A 183 2.91 -4.96 5.44
CA VAL A 183 4.22 -5.59 5.60
C VAL A 183 5.14 -5.23 4.45
N LEU A 184 6.41 -4.97 4.76
CA LEU A 184 7.52 -4.91 3.82
C LEU A 184 8.63 -5.82 4.34
N VAL A 185 9.23 -6.60 3.46
CA VAL A 185 10.34 -7.51 3.80
C VAL A 185 11.45 -7.40 2.78
N ARG A 186 12.69 -7.46 3.26
CA ARG A 186 13.91 -7.47 2.45
C ARG A 186 14.57 -8.84 2.53
N PHE A 187 14.97 -9.33 1.36
CA PHE A 187 15.87 -10.46 1.20
C PHE A 187 17.16 -10.02 0.54
N ASP A 188 18.29 -10.55 1.01
CA ASP A 188 19.57 -10.47 0.34
C ASP A 188 20.08 -11.89 0.09
N GLN A 189 20.31 -12.23 -1.18
CA GLN A 189 20.79 -13.57 -1.58
C GLN A 189 19.91 -14.72 -1.05
N GLY A 190 18.59 -14.57 -1.03
CA GLY A 190 17.67 -15.58 -0.49
C GLY A 190 17.46 -15.56 1.02
N VAL A 191 18.21 -14.73 1.76
CA VAL A 191 18.12 -14.65 3.23
C VAL A 191 17.34 -13.41 3.64
N GLN A 192 16.36 -13.57 4.52
CA GLN A 192 15.60 -12.44 5.06
C GLN A 192 16.52 -11.58 5.94
N THR A 193 16.74 -10.34 5.53
CA THR A 193 17.58 -9.38 6.26
C THR A 193 16.76 -8.59 7.27
N TRP A 194 15.55 -8.18 6.88
CA TRP A 194 14.59 -7.56 7.79
C TRP A 194 13.18 -7.72 7.28
N MET A 195 12.23 -7.67 8.21
CA MET A 195 10.79 -7.59 7.94
C MET A 195 10.18 -6.56 8.89
N ARG A 196 9.34 -5.68 8.34
CA ARG A 196 8.58 -4.71 9.10
C ARG A 196 7.09 -4.89 8.88
N SER A 197 6.35 -4.89 9.97
CA SER A 197 4.90 -5.04 10.02
C SER A 197 4.24 -3.99 10.92
N ASP A 198 5.00 -2.96 11.30
CA ASP A 198 4.59 -1.98 12.27
C ASP A 198 4.16 -0.64 11.64
N TYR A 199 4.17 -0.50 10.31
CA TYR A 199 3.81 0.76 9.64
C TYR A 199 2.40 1.26 10.03
N GLU A 200 1.47 0.34 10.21
CA GLU A 200 0.12 0.57 10.71
C GLU A 200 -0.26 -0.61 11.60
N THR A 201 -0.64 -0.33 12.85
CA THR A 201 -0.89 -1.31 13.90
C THR A 201 -2.16 -1.02 14.71
N SER A 202 -2.95 -0.04 14.28
CA SER A 202 -4.25 0.23 14.86
C SER A 202 -5.28 -0.82 14.40
N GLY A 203 -6.57 -0.47 14.47
CA GLY A 203 -7.65 -1.30 13.93
C GLY A 203 -7.98 -1.03 12.46
N ASP A 204 -7.18 -0.24 11.75
CA ASP A 204 -7.38 0.01 10.32
C ASP A 204 -6.95 -1.19 9.47
N ASP A 205 -7.76 -1.58 8.48
CA ASP A 205 -7.46 -2.70 7.58
C ASP A 205 -6.48 -2.28 6.47
N SER A 206 -5.28 -1.87 6.89
CA SER A 206 -4.24 -1.35 6.00
C SER A 206 -3.46 -2.46 5.30
N ARG A 207 -3.05 -2.21 4.05
CA ARG A 207 -2.30 -3.18 3.23
C ARG A 207 -1.23 -2.50 2.40
N GLY A 208 -0.08 -3.14 2.26
CA GLY A 208 0.89 -2.79 1.23
C GLY A 208 0.56 -3.46 -0.10
N TYR A 209 0.70 -2.73 -1.21
CA TYR A 209 0.32 -3.25 -2.51
C TYR A 209 1.12 -2.72 -3.72
N GLY A 210 2.00 -1.74 -3.54
CA GLY A 210 2.84 -1.21 -4.61
C GLY A 210 4.26 -0.91 -4.15
N LEU A 211 5.23 -1.14 -5.03
CA LEU A 211 6.64 -0.79 -4.85
C LEU A 211 7.20 -0.14 -6.12
N LEU A 212 8.10 0.82 -5.92
CA LEU A 212 9.05 1.31 -6.92
C LEU A 212 10.42 1.40 -6.27
N TRP A 213 11.47 0.95 -6.97
CA TRP A 213 12.85 1.07 -6.52
C TRP A 213 13.79 1.34 -7.68
N ASP A 214 14.69 2.29 -7.50
CA ASP A 214 15.79 2.61 -8.41
C ASP A 214 16.96 1.61 -8.34
N GLY A 215 16.95 0.72 -7.36
CA GLY A 215 18.04 -0.23 -7.12
C GLY A 215 19.13 0.30 -6.18
N THR A 216 18.99 1.53 -5.69
CA THR A 216 19.86 2.19 -4.71
C THR A 216 19.05 2.75 -3.55
N ASP A 217 18.90 4.06 -3.42
CA ASP A 217 18.36 4.71 -2.21
C ASP A 217 16.87 5.05 -2.30
N ASP A 218 16.30 5.11 -3.51
CA ASP A 218 14.94 5.58 -3.74
C ASP A 218 13.96 4.41 -3.83
N LEU A 219 13.59 3.89 -2.65
CA LEU A 219 12.53 2.90 -2.47
C LEU A 219 11.23 3.58 -2.03
N TYR A 220 10.18 3.44 -2.84
CA TYR A 220 8.85 3.95 -2.54
C TYR A 220 7.86 2.79 -2.39
N ALA A 221 7.07 2.84 -1.32
CA ALA A 221 5.99 1.90 -1.04
C ALA A 221 4.64 2.59 -1.13
N VAL A 222 3.65 1.83 -1.60
CA VAL A 222 2.25 2.24 -1.66
C VAL A 222 1.44 1.34 -0.74
N PHE A 223 0.80 1.98 0.24
CA PHE A 223 -0.11 1.36 1.18
C PHE A 223 -1.53 1.86 0.97
N SER A 224 -2.50 1.11 1.48
CA SER A 224 -3.89 1.54 1.60
C SER A 224 -4.24 1.81 3.04
N SER A 225 -5.12 2.76 3.28
CA SER A 225 -5.76 3.02 4.58
C SER A 225 -7.27 3.20 4.37
N THR A 226 -8.09 2.80 5.35
CA THR A 226 -9.56 2.96 5.28
C THR A 226 -10.09 3.98 6.26
N GLY A 227 -9.24 4.59 7.09
CA GLY A 227 -9.67 5.59 8.03
C GLY A 227 -8.56 6.01 8.97
N THR A 228 -8.97 6.62 10.07
CA THR A 228 -8.09 6.89 11.21
C THR A 228 -8.66 6.19 12.42
N GLN A 229 -7.89 5.25 12.97
CA GLN A 229 -8.23 4.50 14.16
C GLN A 229 -7.06 4.58 15.15
N GLY A 230 -7.35 4.56 16.45
CA GLY A 230 -6.32 4.58 17.49
C GLY A 230 -5.43 5.84 17.49
N ASP A 231 -4.25 5.69 18.09
CA ASP A 231 -3.29 6.77 18.27
C ASP A 231 -2.41 6.98 17.03
N SER A 232 -2.02 8.22 16.76
CA SER A 232 -1.17 8.56 15.60
C SER A 232 0.20 7.89 15.62
N SER A 233 0.71 7.49 16.79
CA SER A 233 1.95 6.71 16.94
C SER A 233 1.84 5.28 16.40
N GLN A 234 0.62 4.79 16.16
CA GLN A 234 0.36 3.43 15.70
C GLN A 234 0.17 3.33 14.19
N ASP A 235 -0.06 4.45 13.51
CA ASP A 235 -0.44 4.48 12.09
C ASP A 235 0.44 5.41 11.26
N PHE A 236 0.11 5.57 9.99
CA PHE A 236 0.87 6.37 9.03
C PHE A 236 0.96 7.86 9.38
N ARG A 237 0.10 8.40 10.26
CA ARG A 237 0.15 9.81 10.65
C ARG A 237 1.49 10.17 11.28
N ARG A 238 2.16 9.26 12.02
CA ARG A 238 3.49 9.55 12.59
C ARG A 238 4.56 9.83 11.53
N PHE A 239 4.40 9.27 10.34
CA PHE A 239 5.33 9.47 9.22
C PHE A 239 4.92 10.62 8.31
N ALA A 240 3.61 10.89 8.20
CA ALA A 240 3.06 11.87 7.27
C ALA A 240 3.02 13.31 7.82
N GLN A 241 3.61 13.60 8.98
CA GLN A 241 3.53 14.93 9.62
C GLN A 241 3.99 16.09 8.72
N GLN A 242 4.96 15.80 7.84
CA GLN A 242 5.52 16.75 6.87
C GLN A 242 5.05 16.48 5.43
N GLY A 243 4.24 15.44 5.22
CA GLY A 243 3.70 15.07 3.93
C GLY A 243 2.69 16.07 3.40
N TRP A 244 2.45 16.02 2.09
CA TRP A 244 1.44 16.85 1.43
C TRP A 244 0.05 16.69 2.05
N LEU A 245 -0.40 15.46 2.29
CA LEU A 245 -1.54 15.18 3.17
C LEU A 245 -1.05 14.41 4.40
N LYS A 246 -1.37 14.95 5.57
CA LYS A 246 -0.85 14.47 6.86
C LYS A 246 -1.65 13.32 7.46
N SER A 247 -2.86 13.11 7.01
CA SER A 247 -3.77 12.10 7.54
C SER A 247 -4.83 11.71 6.53
N TYR A 248 -5.61 10.69 6.87
CA TYR A 248 -6.83 10.33 6.16
C TYR A 248 -7.82 11.52 6.06
N GLY A 249 -7.85 12.42 7.04
CA GLY A 249 -8.81 13.51 7.12
C GLY A 249 -10.17 13.07 7.68
N ALA A 250 -11.24 13.78 7.32
CA ALA A 250 -12.59 13.47 7.79
C ALA A 250 -13.22 12.26 7.05
N GLY A 251 -14.08 11.52 7.74
CA GLY A 251 -14.76 10.33 7.23
C GLY A 251 -14.11 9.01 7.66
N GLY A 252 -14.43 7.93 6.95
CA GLY A 252 -13.90 6.59 7.19
C GLY A 252 -14.66 5.54 6.39
N GLY A 253 -14.03 4.40 6.09
CA GLY A 253 -14.54 3.31 5.27
C GLY A 253 -13.92 3.26 3.86
N PRO A 254 -14.00 4.33 3.05
CA PRO A 254 -13.38 4.36 1.73
C PRO A 254 -11.87 4.15 1.78
N LYS A 255 -11.35 3.33 0.84
CA LYS A 255 -9.93 3.07 0.73
C LYS A 255 -9.18 4.22 0.07
N VAL A 256 -8.27 4.86 0.80
CA VAL A 256 -7.31 5.84 0.28
C VAL A 256 -5.92 5.21 0.15
N ALA A 257 -4.99 5.92 -0.49
CA ALA A 257 -3.60 5.49 -0.58
C ALA A 257 -2.71 6.28 0.40
N VAL A 258 -1.59 5.68 0.77
CA VAL A 258 -0.47 6.31 1.47
C VAL A 258 0.78 5.98 0.69
N LEU A 259 1.54 7.02 0.32
CA LEU A 259 2.87 6.91 -0.25
C LEU A 259 3.88 7.00 0.89
N ALA A 260 4.92 6.17 0.85
CA ALA A 260 6.02 6.23 1.80
C ALA A 260 7.35 6.05 1.07
N ARG A 261 8.31 6.92 1.36
CA ARG A 261 9.71 6.74 1.02
C ARG A 261 10.38 5.94 2.14
N ILE A 262 11.01 4.84 1.77
CA ILE A 262 11.55 3.84 2.68
C ILE A 262 13.07 3.84 2.61
N ASP A 263 13.76 3.85 3.74
CA ASP A 263 15.18 3.53 3.83
C ASP A 263 15.36 2.04 3.47
N PRO A 264 16.02 1.69 2.34
CA PRO A 264 16.17 0.31 1.92
C PRO A 264 16.98 -0.55 2.91
N ALA A 265 17.83 0.06 3.74
CA ALA A 265 18.68 -0.63 4.70
C ALA A 265 17.90 -1.10 5.93
N SER A 266 16.99 -0.27 6.46
CA SER A 266 16.27 -0.57 7.71
C SER A 266 14.77 -0.82 7.54
N GLY A 267 14.19 -0.41 6.41
CA GLY A 267 12.74 -0.38 6.21
C GLY A 267 12.06 0.81 6.90
N ASP A 268 12.82 1.76 7.49
CA ASP A 268 12.28 2.98 8.10
C ASP A 268 11.61 3.89 7.08
N VAL A 269 10.50 4.52 7.48
CA VAL A 269 9.84 5.53 6.66
C VAL A 269 10.55 6.86 6.87
N THR A 270 11.15 7.40 5.81
CA THR A 270 11.85 8.70 5.82
C THR A 270 10.92 9.85 5.45
N ALA A 271 9.88 9.57 4.67
CA ALA A 271 8.79 10.50 4.36
C ALA A 271 7.52 9.73 4.01
N ALA A 272 6.35 10.31 4.29
CA ALA A 272 5.08 9.76 3.85
C ALA A 272 4.07 10.85 3.54
N SER A 273 3.08 10.53 2.71
CA SER A 273 1.94 11.39 2.43
C SER A 273 0.71 10.55 2.10
N PHE A 274 -0.44 10.95 2.61
CA PHE A 274 -1.71 10.39 2.18
C PHE A 274 -2.06 10.90 0.77
N VAL A 275 -2.84 10.11 0.04
CA VAL A 275 -3.37 10.48 -1.28
C VAL A 275 -4.82 10.03 -1.33
N SER A 276 -5.75 10.98 -1.46
CA SER A 276 -7.18 10.72 -1.38
C SER A 276 -7.96 11.54 -2.40
N ALA A 277 -9.12 11.02 -2.80
CA ALA A 277 -10.18 11.83 -3.37
C ALA A 277 -11.01 12.46 -2.24
N ARG A 278 -11.91 13.38 -2.58
CA ARG A 278 -12.78 14.06 -1.63
C ARG A 278 -14.21 14.13 -2.11
N LEU A 279 -15.14 14.02 -1.17
CA LEU A 279 -16.56 14.31 -1.36
C LEU A 279 -16.83 15.81 -1.23
N SER A 280 -17.98 16.24 -1.75
CA SER A 280 -18.46 17.63 -1.63
C SER A 280 -18.71 18.05 -0.17
N ASN A 281 -18.99 17.10 0.72
CA ASN A 281 -19.12 17.35 2.16
C ASN A 281 -17.77 17.47 2.90
N GLY A 282 -16.66 17.37 2.16
CA GLY A 282 -15.32 17.51 2.70
C GLY A 282 -14.68 16.22 3.23
N ASN A 283 -15.39 15.08 3.25
CA ASN A 283 -14.83 13.80 3.66
C ASN A 283 -13.89 13.23 2.60
N SER A 284 -12.86 12.51 3.04
CA SER A 284 -12.01 11.73 2.15
C SER A 284 -12.76 10.54 1.56
N ASN A 285 -12.40 10.20 0.33
CA ASN A 285 -13.01 9.12 -0.42
C ASN A 285 -11.97 8.41 -1.32
N SER A 286 -12.42 7.33 -1.94
CA SER A 286 -11.56 6.33 -2.53
C SER A 286 -10.67 6.86 -3.64
N LEU A 287 -9.39 6.56 -3.49
CA LEU A 287 -8.36 6.75 -4.48
C LEU A 287 -7.40 5.57 -4.39
N GLN A 288 -7.09 4.97 -5.53
CA GLN A 288 -6.14 3.88 -5.65
C GLN A 288 -4.98 4.32 -6.55
N VAL A 289 -3.76 4.26 -6.04
CA VAL A 289 -2.56 4.43 -6.86
C VAL A 289 -2.40 3.17 -7.71
N THR A 290 -2.17 3.33 -9.00
CA THR A 290 -2.05 2.22 -9.95
C THR A 290 -0.66 2.08 -10.52
N ASP A 291 0.15 3.14 -10.48
CA ASP A 291 1.51 3.11 -10.98
C ASP A 291 2.37 4.21 -10.33
N LEU A 292 3.68 3.97 -10.31
CA LEU A 292 4.69 4.96 -9.96
C LEU A 292 5.73 5.04 -11.08
N ALA A 293 6.26 6.24 -11.30
CA ALA A 293 7.42 6.48 -12.15
C ALA A 293 8.34 7.49 -11.48
N LEU A 294 9.64 7.21 -11.50
CA LEU A 294 10.66 8.08 -10.94
C LEU A 294 11.40 8.79 -12.09
N GLN A 295 11.45 10.12 -12.00
CA GLN A 295 12.36 10.94 -12.79
C GLN A 295 13.38 11.60 -11.86
N SER A 296 14.37 12.28 -12.43
CA SER A 296 15.53 12.85 -11.73
C SER A 296 15.19 13.67 -10.48
N ASN A 297 14.02 14.32 -10.43
CA ASN A 297 13.64 15.18 -9.31
C ASN A 297 12.15 15.06 -8.93
N THR A 298 11.47 14.00 -9.38
CA THR A 298 10.01 13.91 -9.29
C THR A 298 9.54 12.47 -9.23
N LEU A 299 8.54 12.22 -8.39
CA LEU A 299 7.82 10.95 -8.35
C LEU A 299 6.43 11.14 -8.97
N THR A 300 6.24 10.67 -10.19
CA THR A 300 4.93 10.65 -10.83
C THR A 300 4.09 9.50 -10.27
N VAL A 301 2.91 9.85 -9.78
CA VAL A 301 1.94 8.94 -9.16
C VAL A 301 0.70 8.89 -10.04
N SER A 302 0.47 7.75 -10.69
CA SER A 302 -0.78 7.51 -11.43
C SER A 302 -1.81 6.87 -10.51
N ALA A 303 -3.06 7.33 -10.56
CA ALA A 303 -4.11 6.86 -9.69
C ALA A 303 -5.50 6.86 -10.35
N LYS A 304 -6.42 6.11 -9.77
CA LYS A 304 -7.86 6.12 -10.05
C LYS A 304 -8.60 6.72 -8.86
N ALA A 305 -9.30 7.83 -9.08
CA ALA A 305 -10.10 8.52 -8.06
C ALA A 305 -11.60 8.32 -8.30
N TRP A 306 -12.36 7.82 -7.33
CA TRP A 306 -13.81 7.61 -7.50
C TRP A 306 -14.65 8.88 -7.32
N PHE A 307 -14.01 9.93 -6.79
CA PHE A 307 -14.57 11.25 -6.53
C PHE A 307 -13.50 12.30 -6.86
N SER A 308 -13.71 13.56 -6.47
CA SER A 308 -12.78 14.65 -6.77
C SER A 308 -11.35 14.35 -6.27
N PRO A 309 -10.37 14.11 -7.16
CA PRO A 309 -8.96 14.15 -6.79
C PRO A 309 -8.60 15.57 -6.33
N ARG A 310 -7.40 15.74 -5.79
CA ARG A 310 -7.01 17.00 -5.13
C ARG A 310 -5.98 17.77 -5.94
N ASN A 311 -6.13 19.10 -5.94
CA ASN A 311 -5.16 20.07 -6.46
C ASN A 311 -3.89 20.09 -5.58
N PRO A 312 -2.76 20.65 -6.06
CA PRO A 312 -1.54 20.81 -5.27
C PRO A 312 -1.73 21.50 -3.91
N ASP A 313 -2.69 22.42 -3.80
CA ASP A 313 -3.05 23.12 -2.56
C ASP A 313 -4.00 22.31 -1.64
N THR A 314 -4.22 21.03 -1.96
CA THR A 314 -5.09 20.04 -1.28
C THR A 314 -6.60 20.22 -1.45
N THR A 315 -7.04 21.28 -2.13
CA THR A 315 -8.46 21.51 -2.46
C THR A 315 -8.96 20.46 -3.45
N PRO A 316 -10.26 20.10 -3.43
CA PRO A 316 -10.81 19.16 -4.40
C PRO A 316 -10.89 19.77 -5.80
N MET A 317 -10.57 19.00 -6.83
CA MET A 317 -10.83 19.36 -8.22
C MET A 317 -12.33 19.32 -8.53
N ARG A 318 -12.75 20.13 -9.51
CA ARG A 318 -14.10 20.09 -10.09
C ARG A 318 -14.13 19.06 -11.20
N CYS A 319 -14.85 17.97 -11.01
CA CYS A 319 -14.93 16.87 -11.97
C CYS A 319 -16.32 16.70 -12.54
N SER A 320 -16.38 16.20 -13.78
CA SER A 320 -17.63 15.88 -14.47
C SER A 320 -17.53 14.53 -15.18
N GLY A 321 -18.67 13.89 -15.45
CA GLY A 321 -18.72 12.57 -16.05
C GLY A 321 -18.62 11.43 -15.04
N SER A 322 -18.34 10.23 -15.54
CA SER A 322 -18.33 8.99 -14.75
C SER A 322 -16.94 8.72 -14.17
N SER A 323 -16.91 8.34 -12.89
CA SER A 323 -15.69 7.89 -12.22
C SER A 323 -15.41 6.39 -12.52
N PRO A 324 -14.17 5.89 -12.29
CA PRO A 324 -13.02 6.59 -11.72
C PRO A 324 -12.35 7.58 -12.68
N PHE A 325 -11.89 8.71 -12.16
CA PHE A 325 -11.07 9.68 -12.86
C PHE A 325 -9.61 9.24 -12.83
N ALA A 326 -9.01 9.02 -14.00
CA ALA A 326 -7.57 8.79 -14.11
C ALA A 326 -6.86 10.08 -13.70
N SER A 327 -5.99 9.99 -12.70
CA SER A 327 -5.34 11.10 -12.03
C SER A 327 -3.83 10.92 -12.06
N ILE A 328 -3.08 12.00 -12.26
CA ILE A 328 -1.63 12.04 -12.21
C ILE A 328 -1.24 13.11 -11.18
N LEU A 329 -0.41 12.73 -10.21
CA LEU A 329 0.20 13.64 -9.25
C LEU A 329 1.72 13.53 -9.34
N ASP A 330 2.38 14.64 -9.62
CA ASP A 330 3.85 14.72 -9.61
C ASP A 330 4.29 15.23 -8.24
N PHE A 331 4.91 14.36 -7.46
CA PHE A 331 5.39 14.66 -6.11
C PHE A 331 6.85 15.08 -6.11
N SER A 332 7.20 15.95 -5.16
CA SER A 332 8.59 16.06 -4.71
C SER A 332 9.06 14.70 -4.17
N LEU A 333 10.35 14.36 -4.34
CA LEU A 333 10.89 13.06 -3.90
C LEU A 333 10.73 12.82 -2.39
N ASP A 334 10.68 13.89 -1.59
CA ASP A 334 10.43 13.83 -0.15
C ASP A 334 8.94 13.76 0.23
N LEU A 335 8.04 13.63 -0.76
CA LEU A 335 6.59 13.49 -0.62
C LEU A 335 5.87 14.65 0.11
N ARG A 336 6.56 15.77 0.35
CA ARG A 336 6.02 16.92 1.08
C ARG A 336 5.09 17.77 0.24
N GLN A 337 5.26 17.73 -1.08
CA GLN A 337 4.53 18.59 -2.00
C GLN A 337 4.10 17.79 -3.23
N VAL A 338 2.90 18.13 -3.72
CA VAL A 338 2.52 17.85 -5.09
C VAL A 338 2.89 19.08 -5.90
N LEU A 339 3.77 18.91 -6.88
CA LEU A 339 4.24 19.97 -7.78
C LEU A 339 3.21 20.24 -8.88
N GLN A 340 2.60 19.18 -9.39
CA GLN A 340 1.56 19.24 -10.42
C GLN A 340 0.52 18.15 -10.16
N ALA A 341 -0.75 18.46 -10.39
CA ALA A 341 -1.82 17.48 -10.35
C ALA A 341 -2.73 17.67 -11.57
N SER A 342 -3.16 16.57 -12.16
CA SER A 342 -4.15 16.56 -13.24
C SER A 342 -5.06 15.34 -13.11
N ALA A 343 -6.28 15.45 -13.64
CA ALA A 343 -7.17 14.31 -13.76
C ALA A 343 -8.10 14.47 -14.95
N GLU A 344 -8.44 13.35 -15.60
CA GLU A 344 -9.36 13.34 -16.72
C GLU A 344 -10.72 13.91 -16.33
N ASN A 345 -11.25 14.81 -17.16
CA ASN A 345 -12.54 15.50 -16.95
C ASN A 345 -12.64 16.30 -15.64
N CYS A 346 -11.50 16.71 -15.08
CA CYS A 346 -11.40 17.53 -13.89
C CYS A 346 -10.63 18.82 -14.16
N SER A 347 -10.98 19.91 -13.45
CA SER A 347 -10.23 21.17 -13.46
C SER A 347 -9.89 21.63 -12.04
N PRO A 348 -8.84 22.46 -11.87
CA PRO A 348 -8.65 23.22 -10.65
C PRO A 348 -9.87 24.11 -10.35
N GLU A 349 -10.05 24.49 -9.07
CA GLU A 349 -10.99 25.54 -8.70
C GLU A 349 -10.46 26.93 -9.06
#